data_AF-A0A5S9GF97-F1
#
_entry.id   AF-A0A5S9GF97-F1
#
_cell.length_a   1.000
_cell.length_b   1.000
_cell.length_c   1.000
_cell.angle_alpha   90.00
_cell.angle_beta   90.00
_cell.angle_gamma   90.00
#
_symmetry.space_group_name_H-M   'P 1'
#
loop_
_entity.id
_entity.type
_entity.pdbx_description
1 polymer ?
#
loop_
_entity_poly.entity_id
_entity_poly.type
_entity_poly.pdbx_seq_one_letter_code
_entity_poly.pdbx_strand_id
1 'polypeptide(L)'
;MDDKTEELIALIAKKHGIALDKTDPIMVVPTLLRYLLDESQEKQGEILDEFKSELQSALMQWDYSAKDKADRILNAALKANTEVMERVLTSAATETAAIIRKEVQDEIRKSRSHIEGARKLTFSG
;
A
#
# COMPACT_ATOMS: atom_id res chain seq x y z
N MET A 1 -29.06 28.89 32.94
CA MET A 1 -30.38 28.41 32.47
C MET A 1 -30.30 28.33 30.96
N ASP A 2 -30.82 27.26 30.36
CA ASP A 2 -30.76 27.04 28.91
C ASP A 2 -31.89 27.85 28.24
N ASP A 3 -31.54 28.72 27.29
CA ASP A 3 -32.48 29.57 26.52
C ASP A 3 -33.64 28.75 25.93
N LYS A 4 -33.36 27.49 25.56
CA LYS A 4 -34.36 26.58 24.98
C LYS A 4 -35.47 26.18 25.96
N THR A 5 -35.20 26.17 27.25
CA THR A 5 -36.21 25.83 28.27
C THR A 5 -37.21 26.97 28.46
N GLU A 6 -36.72 28.22 28.42
CA GLU A 6 -37.59 29.41 28.45
C GLU A 6 -38.40 29.56 27.16
N GLU A 7 -37.79 29.24 26.01
CA GLU A 7 -38.48 29.23 24.71
C GLU A 7 -39.60 28.18 24.66
N LEU A 8 -39.38 27.00 25.24
CA LEU A 8 -40.40 25.95 25.35
C LEU A 8 -41.55 26.35 26.29
N ILE A 9 -41.25 26.93 27.45
CA ILE A 9 -42.25 27.45 28.39
C ILE A 9 -43.12 28.51 27.69
N ALA A 10 -42.50 29.45 26.97
CA ALA A 10 -43.20 30.47 26.20
C ALA A 10 -44.06 29.88 25.07
N LEU A 11 -43.57 28.83 24.39
CA LEU A 11 -44.31 28.14 23.31
C LEU A 11 -45.56 27.44 23.85
N ILE A 12 -45.43 26.70 24.97
CA ILE A 12 -46.55 25.99 25.61
C ILE A 12 -47.59 27.01 26.10
N ALA A 13 -47.14 28.08 26.76
CA ALA A 13 -48.02 29.15 27.23
C ALA A 13 -48.79 29.81 26.08
N LYS A 14 -48.11 30.11 24.96
CA LYS A 14 -48.73 30.71 23.77
C LYS A 14 -49.72 29.78 23.08
N LYS A 15 -49.44 28.48 23.00
CA LYS A 15 -50.26 27.50 22.25
C LYS A 15 -51.47 27.00 23.04
N HIS A 16 -51.35 26.91 24.37
CA HIS A 16 -52.36 26.32 25.22
C HIS A 16 -53.04 27.32 26.17
N GLY A 17 -52.53 28.55 26.28
CA GLY A 17 -53.09 29.60 27.14
C GLY A 17 -52.88 29.37 28.64
N ILE A 18 -51.93 28.49 29.00
CA ILE A 18 -51.65 28.09 30.39
C ILE A 18 -50.34 28.76 30.81
N ALA A 19 -50.37 29.55 31.90
CA ALA A 19 -49.15 30.07 32.51
C ALA A 19 -48.42 28.90 33.18
N LEU A 20 -47.15 28.71 32.83
CA LEU A 20 -46.38 27.53 33.20
C LEU A 20 -45.14 27.91 34.00
N ASP A 21 -44.96 27.30 35.16
CA ASP A 21 -43.78 27.43 36.00
C ASP A 21 -42.90 26.16 35.89
N LYS A 22 -41.64 26.27 36.28
CA LYS A 22 -40.65 25.17 36.21
C LYS A 22 -41.00 24.00 37.12
N THR A 23 -41.79 24.24 38.15
CA THR A 23 -42.29 23.22 39.08
C THR A 23 -43.57 22.55 38.60
N ASP A 24 -44.15 22.97 37.46
CA ASP A 24 -45.33 22.31 36.93
C ASP A 24 -45.03 20.87 36.48
N PRO A 25 -45.89 19.88 36.84
CA PRO A 25 -45.69 18.48 36.45
C PRO A 25 -45.56 18.26 34.94
N ILE A 26 -46.15 19.13 34.11
CA ILE A 26 -46.05 19.02 32.64
C ILE A 26 -44.62 19.28 32.14
N MET A 27 -43.76 19.94 32.93
CA MET A 27 -42.36 20.19 32.62
C MET A 27 -41.46 18.95 32.80
N VAL A 28 -41.96 17.88 33.41
CA VAL A 28 -41.20 16.64 33.60
C VAL A 28 -40.84 15.99 32.25
N VAL A 29 -41.77 15.95 31.29
CA VAL A 29 -41.52 15.32 29.98
C VAL A 29 -40.43 16.06 29.18
N PRO A 30 -40.48 17.39 29.02
CA PRO A 30 -39.38 18.14 28.41
C PRO A 30 -38.04 17.97 29.11
N THR A 31 -38.05 17.96 30.45
CA THR A 31 -36.84 17.82 31.26
C THR A 31 -36.20 16.45 31.05
N LEU A 32 -37.01 15.39 31.08
CA LEU A 32 -36.55 14.03 30.80
C LEU A 32 -36.06 13.88 29.36
N LEU A 33 -36.79 14.44 28.39
CA LEU A 33 -36.39 14.40 26.99
C LEU A 33 -35.04 15.09 26.79
N ARG A 34 -34.82 16.25 27.44
CA ARG A 34 -33.54 16.95 27.33
C ARG A 34 -32.40 16.16 27.96
N TYR A 35 -32.62 15.61 29.15
CA TYR A 35 -31.65 14.74 29.81
C TYR A 35 -31.25 13.56 28.90
N LEU A 36 -32.24 12.88 28.30
CA LEU A 36 -31.97 11.76 27.39
C LEU A 36 -31.24 12.18 26.11
N LEU A 37 -31.52 13.37 25.58
CA LEU A 37 -30.82 13.91 24.41
C LEU A 37 -29.37 14.25 24.73
N ASP A 38 -29.11 14.87 25.88
CA ASP A 38 -27.76 15.22 26.32
C ASP A 38 -26.95 13.94 26.60
N GLU A 39 -27.53 12.97 27.31
CA GLU A 39 -26.91 11.64 27.54
C GLU A 39 -26.66 10.89 26.21
N SER A 40 -27.59 11.00 25.26
CA SER A 40 -27.43 10.39 23.94
C SER A 40 -26.31 11.04 23.14
N GLN A 41 -26.15 12.36 23.20
CA GLN A 41 -25.05 13.06 22.54
C GLN A 41 -23.69 12.69 23.11
N GLU A 42 -23.59 12.58 24.44
CA GLU A 42 -22.36 12.17 25.12
C GLU A 42 -21.95 10.74 24.71
N LYS A 43 -22.88 9.79 24.78
CA LYS A 43 -22.65 8.40 24.33
C LYS A 43 -22.31 8.30 22.85
N GLN A 44 -22.95 9.10 22.00
CA GLN A 44 -22.60 9.15 20.58
C GLN A 44 -21.18 9.69 20.35
N GLY A 45 -20.75 10.66 21.16
CA GLY A 45 -19.36 11.16 21.16
C GLY A 45 -18.35 10.07 21.51
N GLU A 46 -18.59 9.34 22.60
CA GLU A 46 -17.73 8.22 23.03
C GLU A 46 -17.60 7.14 21.95
N ILE A 47 -18.72 6.75 21.32
CA ILE A 47 -18.72 5.76 20.24
C ILE A 47 -17.93 6.26 19.03
N LEU A 48 -18.04 7.54 18.68
CA LEU A 48 -17.30 8.12 17.55
C LEU A 48 -15.79 8.18 17.83
N ASP A 49 -15.39 8.47 19.06
CA ASP A 49 -13.99 8.48 19.46
C ASP A 49 -13.39 7.06 19.46
N GLU A 50 -14.12 6.07 19.96
CA GLU A 50 -13.74 4.66 19.88
C GLU A 50 -13.62 4.20 18.42
N PHE A 51 -14.62 4.48 17.59
CA PHE A 51 -14.60 4.14 16.16
C PHE A 51 -13.41 4.78 15.44
N LYS A 52 -13.09 6.04 15.74
CA LYS A 52 -11.93 6.73 15.18
C LYS A 52 -10.62 6.06 15.59
N SER A 53 -10.50 5.64 16.84
CA SER A 53 -9.34 4.92 17.36
C SER A 53 -9.15 3.57 16.64
N GLU A 54 -10.23 2.79 16.51
CA GLU A 54 -10.21 1.51 15.78
C GLU A 54 -9.82 1.68 14.31
N LEU A 55 -10.40 2.69 13.64
CA LEU A 55 -10.04 3.02 12.26
C LEU A 55 -8.56 3.39 12.11
N GLN A 56 -8.01 4.18 13.03
CA GLN A 56 -6.59 4.53 13.01
C GLN A 56 -5.71 3.29 13.19
N SER A 57 -6.08 2.39 14.11
CA SER A 57 -5.38 1.12 14.31
C SER A 57 -5.41 0.23 13.06
N ALA A 58 -6.59 0.06 12.45
CA ALA A 58 -6.76 -0.71 11.23
C ALA A 58 -5.97 -0.11 10.05
N LEU A 59 -5.97 1.21 9.90
CA LEU A 59 -5.20 1.91 8.87
C LEU A 59 -3.69 1.72 9.07
N MET A 60 -3.19 1.82 10.30
CA MET A 60 -1.77 1.57 10.59
C MET A 60 -1.38 0.13 10.27
N GLN A 61 -2.21 -0.84 10.66
CA GLN A 61 -1.98 -2.25 10.35
C GLN A 61 -1.99 -2.51 8.84
N TRP A 62 -2.90 -1.87 8.11
CA TRP A 62 -2.96 -1.99 6.66
C TRP A 62 -1.74 -1.35 5.99
N ASP A 63 -1.31 -0.14 6.39
CA ASP A 63 -0.11 0.50 5.84
C ASP A 63 1.14 -0.38 6.03
N TYR A 64 1.33 -0.93 7.24
CA TYR A 64 2.42 -1.86 7.50
C TYR A 64 2.33 -3.12 6.63
N SER A 65 1.14 -3.74 6.55
CA SER A 65 0.93 -4.97 5.79
C SER A 65 1.11 -4.75 4.28
N ALA A 66 0.71 -3.58 3.77
CA ALA A 66 0.90 -3.20 2.38
C ALA A 66 2.39 -3.02 2.04
N LYS A 67 3.13 -2.36 2.92
CA LYS A 67 4.60 -2.18 2.79
C LYS A 67 5.33 -3.52 2.83
N ASP A 68 5.07 -4.36 3.84
CA ASP A 68 5.69 -5.69 3.93
C ASP A 68 5.40 -6.55 2.69
N LYS A 69 4.15 -6.52 2.19
CA LYS A 69 3.80 -7.24 0.97
C LYS A 69 4.51 -6.68 -0.27
N ALA A 70 4.62 -5.37 -0.39
CA ALA A 70 5.35 -4.73 -1.48
C ALA A 70 6.84 -5.10 -1.44
N ASP A 71 7.47 -5.04 -0.28
CA ASP A 71 8.88 -5.40 -0.08
C ASP A 71 9.14 -6.86 -0.42
N ARG A 72 8.25 -7.77 0.00
CA ARG A 72 8.35 -9.20 -0.36
C ARG A 72 8.25 -9.45 -1.85
N ILE A 73 7.28 -8.82 -2.52
CA ILE A 73 7.10 -8.96 -3.97
C ILE A 73 8.31 -8.37 -4.70
N LEU A 74 8.78 -7.19 -4.29
CA LEU A 74 9.93 -6.53 -4.88
C LEU A 74 11.20 -7.38 -4.73
N ASN A 75 11.45 -7.92 -3.53
CA ASN A 75 12.59 -8.79 -3.28
C ASN A 75 12.51 -10.11 -4.06
N ALA A 76 11.32 -10.71 -4.18
CA ALA A 76 11.12 -11.90 -4.99
C ALA A 76 11.37 -11.62 -6.48
N ALA A 77 10.86 -10.50 -7.00
CA ALA A 77 11.08 -10.08 -8.37
C ALA A 77 12.57 -9.76 -8.64
N LEU A 78 13.22 -9.07 -7.70
CA LEU A 78 14.64 -8.74 -7.80
C LEU A 78 15.51 -10.00 -7.80
N LYS A 79 15.22 -10.95 -6.90
CA LYS A 79 15.91 -12.24 -6.86
C LYS A 79 15.72 -13.03 -8.17
N ALA A 80 14.49 -13.13 -8.66
CA ALA A 80 14.20 -13.79 -9.93
C ALA A 80 14.96 -13.13 -11.10
N ASN A 81 15.00 -11.79 -11.14
CA ASN A 81 15.73 -11.05 -12.16
C ASN A 81 17.25 -11.29 -12.06
N THR A 82 17.82 -11.30 -10.86
CA THR A 82 19.25 -11.61 -10.68
C THR A 82 19.59 -13.03 -11.14
N GLU A 83 18.75 -14.01 -10.83
CA GLU A 83 18.95 -15.40 -11.27
C GLU A 83 18.85 -15.54 -12.80
N VAL A 84 17.88 -14.86 -13.42
CA VAL A 84 17.74 -14.82 -14.88
C VAL A 84 18.95 -14.13 -15.51
N MET A 85 19.39 -13.00 -14.97
CA MET A 85 20.55 -12.25 -15.47
C MET A 85 21.82 -13.10 -15.38
N GLU A 86 22.05 -13.80 -14.27
CA GLU A 86 23.20 -14.70 -14.10
C GLU A 86 23.18 -15.83 -15.14
N ARG A 87 22.02 -16.45 -15.40
CA ARG A 87 21.87 -17.47 -16.44
C ARG A 87 22.12 -16.93 -17.85
N VAL A 88 21.60 -15.75 -18.16
CA VAL A 88 21.79 -15.11 -19.47
C VAL A 88 23.26 -14.76 -19.66
N LEU A 89 23.91 -14.17 -18.65
CA LEU A 89 25.33 -13.79 -18.71
C LEU A 89 26.24 -15.01 -18.85
N THR A 90 26.00 -16.08 -18.09
CA THR A 90 26.78 -17.32 -18.20
C THR A 90 26.58 -18.01 -19.55
N SER A 91 25.35 -18.04 -20.07
CA SER A 91 25.07 -18.56 -21.41
C SER A 91 25.77 -17.74 -22.48
N ALA A 92 25.65 -16.41 -22.43
CA ALA A 92 26.30 -15.52 -23.40
C ALA A 92 27.83 -15.63 -23.34
N ALA A 93 28.42 -15.73 -22.14
CA ALA A 93 29.85 -15.90 -21.96
C ALA A 93 30.35 -17.23 -22.53
N THR A 94 29.63 -18.33 -22.31
CA THR A 94 29.99 -19.65 -22.84
C THR A 94 29.86 -19.71 -24.36
N GLU A 95 28.79 -19.15 -24.93
CA GLU A 95 28.60 -19.03 -26.37
C GLU A 95 29.69 -18.18 -27.02
N THR A 96 29.98 -16.99 -26.46
CA THR A 96 31.05 -16.12 -26.93
C THR A 96 32.41 -16.82 -26.88
N ALA A 97 32.71 -17.53 -25.78
CA ALA A 97 33.95 -18.29 -25.66
C ALA A 97 34.04 -19.45 -26.67
N ALA A 98 32.92 -20.07 -27.03
CA ALA A 98 32.89 -21.10 -28.07
C ALA A 98 33.15 -20.51 -29.46
N ILE A 99 32.54 -19.36 -29.78
CA ILE A 99 32.78 -18.64 -31.04
C ILE A 99 34.24 -18.23 -31.17
N ILE A 100 34.82 -17.62 -30.13
CA ILE A 100 36.24 -17.22 -30.13
C ILE A 100 37.14 -18.43 -30.33
N ARG A 101 36.89 -19.54 -29.61
CA ARG A 101 37.69 -20.77 -29.76
C ARG A 101 37.63 -21.30 -31.20
N LYS A 102 36.45 -21.30 -31.81
CA LYS A 102 36.27 -21.74 -33.19
C LYS A 102 37.05 -20.84 -34.16
N GLU A 103 36.92 -19.53 -34.03
CA GLU A 103 37.63 -18.58 -34.91
C GLU A 103 39.15 -18.72 -34.79
N VAL A 104 39.66 -18.86 -33.56
CA VAL A 104 41.10 -19.09 -33.31
C VAL A 104 41.57 -20.40 -33.94
N GLN A 105 40.79 -21.49 -33.83
CA GLN A 105 41.15 -22.77 -34.46
C GLN A 105 41.14 -22.69 -35.99
N ASP A 106 40.14 -22.02 -36.56
CA ASP A 106 40.03 -21.83 -38.00
C ASP A 106 41.21 -21.00 -38.53
N GLU A 107 41.61 -19.95 -37.82
CA GLU A 107 42.75 -19.12 -38.20
C GLU A 107 44.10 -19.86 -38.07
N ILE A 108 44.29 -20.66 -37.01
CA ILE A 108 45.46 -21.55 -36.88
C ILE A 108 45.52 -22.54 -38.04
N ARG A 109 44.37 -23.09 -38.45
CA ARG A 109 44.29 -24.05 -39.57
C ARG A 109 44.64 -23.38 -40.90
N LYS A 110 44.11 -22.18 -41.16
CA LYS A 110 44.48 -21.38 -42.35
C LYS A 110 45.97 -21.11 -42.36
N SER A 111 46.54 -20.62 -41.26
CA SER A 111 47.97 -20.35 -41.11
C SER A 111 48.84 -21.57 -41.43
N ARG A 112 48.50 -22.76 -40.87
CA ARG A 112 49.21 -24.01 -41.19
C ARG A 112 49.15 -24.34 -42.68
N SER A 113 47.99 -24.18 -43.31
CA SER A 113 47.84 -24.44 -44.76
C SER A 113 48.68 -23.49 -45.62
N HIS A 114 48.79 -22.21 -45.22
CA HIS A 114 49.65 -21.24 -45.91
C HIS A 114 51.13 -21.61 -45.79
N ILE A 115 51.58 -22.06 -44.62
CA ILE A 115 52.96 -22.52 -44.39
C ILE A 115 53.27 -23.77 -45.22
N GLU A 116 52.36 -24.75 -45.27
CA GLU A 116 52.54 -25.96 -46.09
C GLU A 116 52.56 -25.64 -47.59
N GLY A 117 51.70 -24.72 -48.04
CA GLY A 117 51.69 -24.24 -49.42
C GLY A 117 53.00 -23.56 -49.81
N ALA A 118 53.51 -22.65 -48.96
CA ALA A 118 54.79 -21.98 -49.17
C ALA A 118 55.96 -22.98 -49.24
N ARG A 119 55.98 -23.99 -48.35
CA ARG A 119 57.02 -25.02 -48.33
C ARG A 119 57.04 -25.89 -49.59
N LYS A 120 55.87 -26.21 -50.17
CA LYS A 120 55.77 -26.96 -51.43
C LYS A 120 56.33 -26.18 -52.63
N LEU A 121 56.13 -24.86 -52.65
CA LEU A 121 56.65 -24.00 -53.71
C LEU A 121 58.18 -23.88 -53.65
N THR A 122 58.78 -23.85 -52.46
CA THR A 122 60.24 -23.79 -52.30
C THR A 122 60.98 -25.08 -52.64
N PHE A 123 60.28 -26.22 -52.74
CA PHE A 123 60.89 -27.53 -53.05
C PHE A 123 60.67 -27.96 -54.51
N SER A 124 59.97 -27.13 -55.30
CA SER A 124 59.60 -27.39 -56.70
C SER A 124 60.22 -26.39 -57.70
N GLY A 125 61.13 -25.52 -57.23
CA GLY A 125 61.97 -24.66 -58.06
C GLY A 125 63.42 -25.10 -57.97
#